data_AF-A0A5K1CX87-F1
#
_entry.id   AF-A0A5K1CX87-F1
#
_cell.length_a   1.000
_cell.length_b   1.000
_cell.length_c   1.000
_cell.angle_alpha   90.00
_cell.angle_beta   90.00
_cell.angle_gamma   90.00
#
_symmetry.space_group_name_H-M   'P 1'
#
loop_
_entity.id
_entity.type
_entity.pdbx_description
1 polymer ?
#
loop_
_entity_poly.entity_id
_entity_poly.type
_entity_poly.pdbx_seq_one_letter_code
_entity_poly.pdbx_strand_id
1 'polypeptide(L)'
;MPGGQNAYAHDFVNVLKKKHSMGSYKEMVIYVEACESGSIFQGLLPQGMGIYVVTASNAVESSYGVYCPGSVPEPPPGFDTCLGDLFSVAWMED
;
A
#
# COMPACT_ATOMS: atom_id res chain seq x y z
N MET A 1 -10.87 7.80 2.46
CA MET A 1 -11.33 6.89 1.37
C MET A 1 -12.37 7.60 0.52
N PRO A 2 -12.65 7.16 -0.73
CA PRO A 2 -13.60 7.84 -1.62
C PRO A 2 -15.01 8.03 -1.03
N GLY A 3 -15.43 7.17 -0.08
CA GLY A 3 -16.69 7.29 0.66
C GLY A 3 -16.70 8.29 1.83
N GLY A 4 -15.69 9.15 1.95
CA GLY A 4 -15.63 10.25 2.93
C GLY A 4 -14.97 9.92 4.27
N GLN A 5 -15.02 8.66 4.74
CA GLN A 5 -14.29 8.24 5.95
C GLN A 5 -12.90 7.70 5.60
N ASN A 6 -11.92 7.92 6.47
CA ASN A 6 -10.57 7.38 6.31
C ASN A 6 -10.45 5.99 6.94
N ALA A 7 -9.59 5.16 6.35
CA ALA A 7 -9.20 3.88 6.94
C ALA A 7 -7.99 4.14 7.85
N TYR A 8 -8.20 4.13 9.17
CA TYR A 8 -7.11 4.37 10.11
C TYR A 8 -6.29 3.10 10.35
N ALA A 9 -4.99 3.28 10.56
CA ALA A 9 -4.03 2.19 10.78
C ALA A 9 -4.43 1.25 11.93
N HIS A 10 -4.86 1.82 13.06
CA HIS A 10 -5.28 1.04 14.22
C HIS A 10 -6.48 0.13 13.93
N ASP A 11 -7.49 0.64 13.22
CA ASP A 11 -8.67 -0.13 12.82
C ASP A 11 -8.29 -1.26 11.87
N PHE A 12 -7.48 -0.96 10.86
CA PHE A 12 -7.04 -1.96 9.90
C PHE A 12 -6.25 -3.09 10.57
N VAL A 13 -5.27 -2.76 11.41
CA VAL A 13 -4.49 -3.75 12.16
C VAL A 13 -5.35 -4.54 13.14
N ASN A 14 -6.37 -3.93 13.75
CA ASN A 14 -7.32 -4.66 14.61
C ASN A 14 -8.14 -5.70 13.82
N VAL A 15 -8.53 -5.38 12.58
CA VAL A 15 -9.17 -6.34 11.69
C VAL A 15 -8.22 -7.49 11.34
N LEU A 16 -6.94 -7.21 11.09
CA LEU A 16 -5.94 -8.26 10.84
C LEU A 16 -5.75 -9.18 12.05
N LYS A 17 -5.66 -8.63 13.27
CA LYS A 17 -5.61 -9.41 14.52
C LYS A 17 -6.83 -10.31 14.68
N LYS A 18 -8.03 -9.79 14.38
CA LYS A 18 -9.28 -10.57 14.40
C LYS A 18 -9.27 -11.67 13.33
N LYS A 19 -8.78 -11.38 12.13
CA LYS A 19 -8.68 -12.36 11.04
C LYS A 19 -7.72 -13.50 11.39
N HIS A 20 -6.61 -13.18 12.07
CA HIS A 20 -5.65 -14.15 12.60
C HIS A 20 -6.27 -15.03 13.69
N SER A 21 -6.97 -14.43 14.67
CA SER A 21 -7.62 -15.21 15.74
C SER A 21 -8.72 -16.15 15.25
N MET A 22 -9.32 -15.87 14.09
CA MET A 22 -10.26 -16.76 13.42
C MET A 22 -9.60 -17.96 12.73
N GLY A 23 -8.26 -18.01 12.62
CA GLY A 23 -7.54 -19.13 12.00
C GLY A 23 -7.93 -19.39 10.54
N SER A 24 -8.38 -18.36 9.82
CA SER A 24 -9.08 -18.49 8.53
C SER A 24 -8.21 -18.10 7.33
N TYR A 25 -6.89 -18.13 7.51
CA TYR A 25 -5.86 -18.10 6.46
C TYR A 25 -4.63 -18.84 6.98
N LYS A 26 -3.80 -19.37 6.06
CA LYS A 26 -2.51 -19.96 6.41
C LYS A 26 -1.43 -18.87 6.48
N GLU A 27 -1.26 -18.15 5.37
CA GLU A 27 -0.35 -17.02 5.21
C GLU A 27 -1.08 -15.91 4.43
N MET A 28 -0.74 -14.66 4.68
CA MET A 28 -1.32 -13.49 4.04
C MET A 28 -0.21 -12.53 3.60
N VAL A 29 -0.33 -12.00 2.39
CA VAL A 29 0.56 -10.97 1.85
C VAL A 29 -0.24 -9.69 1.63
N ILE A 30 0.31 -8.54 2.03
CA ILE A 30 -0.33 -7.23 1.86
C ILE A 30 0.68 -6.27 1.23
N TYR A 31 0.33 -5.72 0.07
CA TYR A 31 1.11 -4.68 -0.59
C TYR A 31 0.32 -3.37 -0.46
N VAL A 32 0.98 -2.30 0.01
CA VAL A 32 0.34 -1.00 0.23
C VAL A 32 1.06 0.10 -0.51
N GLU A 33 0.35 0.67 -1.50
CA GLU A 33 0.70 1.91 -2.17
C GLU A 33 0.02 3.09 -1.47
N ALA A 34 0.82 3.89 -0.78
CA ALA A 34 0.44 5.18 -0.22
C ALA A 34 1.69 5.91 0.30
N CYS A 35 1.59 7.24 0.38
CA CYS A 35 2.51 8.04 1.18
C CYS A 35 2.48 7.60 2.65
N GLU A 36 3.65 7.66 3.28
CA GLU A 36 3.89 7.27 4.67
C GLU A 36 3.33 5.86 5.01
N SER A 37 3.25 4.95 4.03
CA SER A 37 2.56 3.67 4.17
C SER A 37 3.17 2.76 5.24
N GLY A 38 4.47 2.90 5.54
CA GLY A 38 5.12 2.23 6.67
C GLY A 38 4.47 2.56 8.03
N SER A 39 3.89 3.76 8.18
CA SER A 39 3.24 4.19 9.44
C SER A 39 1.99 3.39 9.77
N ILE A 40 1.39 2.70 8.79
CA ILE A 40 0.20 1.87 8.98
C ILE A 40 0.51 0.64 9.85
N PHE A 41 1.75 0.16 9.83
CA PHE A 41 2.13 -1.10 10.48
C PHE A 41 3.22 -0.93 11.54
N GLN A 42 4.09 0.07 11.40
CA GLN A 42 5.21 0.29 12.32
C GLN A 42 4.73 0.47 13.76
N GLY A 43 5.13 -0.46 14.65
CA GLY A 43 4.72 -0.47 16.05
C GLY A 43 3.28 -0.93 16.31
N LEU A 44 2.50 -1.25 15.28
CA LEU A 44 1.10 -1.65 15.39
C LEU A 44 0.86 -3.13 15.08
N LEU A 45 1.51 -3.66 14.03
CA LEU A 45 1.35 -5.03 13.55
C LEU A 45 2.28 -6.01 14.31
N PRO A 46 1.75 -6.96 15.09
CA PRO A 46 2.58 -7.95 15.78
C PRO A 46 3.24 -8.94 14.81
N GLN A 47 4.41 -9.45 15.20
CA GLN A 47 5.05 -10.56 14.50
C GLN A 47 4.34 -11.90 14.79
N GLY A 48 4.64 -12.93 13.99
CA GLY A 48 4.14 -14.30 14.22
C GLY A 48 2.71 -14.57 13.74
N MET A 49 2.05 -13.61 13.09
CA MET A 49 0.68 -13.78 12.59
C MET A 49 0.61 -14.43 11.19
N GLY A 50 1.73 -14.82 10.58
CA GLY A 50 1.75 -15.30 9.20
C GLY A 50 1.31 -14.23 8.18
N ILE A 51 1.54 -12.95 8.49
CA ILE A 51 1.27 -11.81 7.61
C ILE A 51 2.60 -11.20 7.19
N TYR A 52 2.85 -11.13 5.89
CA TYR A 52 3.98 -10.41 5.31
C TYR A 52 3.49 -9.15 4.62
N VAL A 53 4.15 -8.02 4.89
CA VAL A 53 3.71 -6.71 4.41
C VAL A 53 4.85 -6.04 3.68
N VAL A 54 4.53 -5.46 2.52
CA VAL A 54 5.42 -4.59 1.75
C VAL A 54 4.72 -3.24 1.57
N THR A 55 5.42 -2.15 1.83
CA THR A 55 4.90 -0.78 1.73
C THR A 55 5.71 0.00 0.71
N ALA A 56 5.05 0.89 -0.04
CA ALA A 56 5.68 1.74 -1.04
C ALA A 56 6.73 2.69 -0.45
N SER A 57 6.52 3.11 0.80
CA SER A 57 7.41 4.03 1.51
C SER A 57 7.52 3.68 2.99
N ASN A 58 8.49 4.29 3.68
CA ASN A 58 8.60 4.17 5.14
C ASN A 58 7.54 5.05 5.85
N ALA A 59 7.62 5.20 7.17
CA ALA A 59 6.61 5.93 7.94
C ALA A 59 6.61 7.46 7.76
N VAL A 60 7.59 8.03 7.05
CA VAL A 60 7.76 9.48 6.90
C VAL A 60 8.06 9.92 5.46
N GLU A 61 8.11 8.99 4.51
CA GLU A 61 8.40 9.24 3.10
C GLU A 61 7.13 9.16 2.26
N SER A 62 7.09 9.98 1.21
CA SER A 62 6.04 9.95 0.21
C SER A 62 6.19 8.74 -0.73
N SER A 63 5.08 8.30 -1.32
CA SER A 63 5.13 7.48 -2.53
C SER A 63 4.99 8.36 -3.78
N TYR A 64 5.18 7.77 -4.96
CA TYR A 64 5.34 8.52 -6.20
C TYR A 64 4.52 7.92 -7.34
N GLY A 65 3.85 8.79 -8.08
CA GLY A 65 3.27 8.45 -9.39
C GLY A 65 4.36 8.17 -10.43
N VAL A 66 4.02 7.37 -11.44
CA VAL A 66 4.86 7.06 -12.60
C VAL A 66 4.01 7.13 -13.88
N TYR A 67 4.66 7.19 -15.03
CA TYR A 67 3.99 7.39 -16.32
C TYR A 67 3.19 8.70 -16.33
N CYS A 68 3.84 9.79 -15.90
CA CYS A 68 3.23 11.10 -15.76
C CYS A 68 3.58 12.02 -16.94
N PRO A 69 2.72 12.97 -17.32
CA PRO A 69 3.05 13.97 -18.33
C PRO A 69 4.30 14.75 -17.92
N GLY A 70 5.31 14.82 -18.80
CA GLY A 70 6.59 15.48 -18.52
C GLY A 70 7.59 14.68 -17.69
N SER A 71 7.32 13.40 -17.37
CA SER A 71 8.28 12.48 -16.75
C SER A 71 8.62 11.33 -17.68
N VAL A 72 9.82 10.73 -17.55
CA VAL A 72 10.24 9.61 -18.41
C VAL A 72 10.05 8.28 -17.66
N PRO A 73 9.39 7.27 -18.26
CA PRO A 73 8.69 7.33 -19.55
C PRO A 73 7.34 8.04 -19.46
N GLU A 74 7.00 8.81 -20.49
CA GLU A 74 5.75 9.57 -20.56
C GLU A 74 4.55 8.66 -20.91
N PRO A 75 3.33 9.02 -20.47
CA PRO A 75 2.13 8.34 -20.92
C PRO A 75 1.85 8.63 -22.41
N PRO A 76 1.03 7.82 -23.09
CA PRO A 76 0.58 8.13 -24.45
C PRO A 76 -0.06 9.52 -24.56
N PRO A 77 -0.01 10.18 -25.72
CA PRO A 77 -0.65 11.48 -25.91
C PRO A 77 -2.15 11.45 -25.58
N GLY A 78 -2.65 12.51 -24.94
CA GLY A 78 -4.06 12.66 -24.55
C GLY A 78 -4.36 12.35 -23.08
N PHE A 79 -3.36 11.94 -22.30
CA PHE A 79 -3.46 11.82 -20.85
C PHE A 79 -2.80 13.02 -20.16
N ASP A 80 -3.58 13.74 -19.35
CA ASP A 80 -3.12 14.87 -18.53
C ASP A 80 -2.89 14.46 -17.07
N THR A 81 -2.64 13.17 -16.81
CA THR A 81 -2.47 12.59 -15.47
C THR A 81 -1.49 11.41 -15.50
N CYS A 82 -0.99 10.98 -14.34
CA CYS A 82 -0.16 9.80 -14.21
C CYS A 82 -0.99 8.52 -14.42
N LEU A 83 -0.41 7.51 -15.09
CA LEU A 83 -1.10 6.25 -15.36
C LEU A 83 -0.83 5.13 -14.34
N GLY A 84 0.10 5.35 -13.41
CA GLY A 84 0.34 4.41 -12.33
C GLY A 84 1.11 5.03 -11.17
N ASP A 85 1.43 4.18 -10.21
CA ASP A 85 2.27 4.50 -9.05
C ASP A 85 3.52 3.62 -9.09
N LEU A 86 4.68 4.20 -8.78
CA LEU A 86 5.98 3.59 -8.99
C LEU A 86 6.12 2.23 -8.29
N PHE A 87 5.74 2.14 -7.02
CA PHE A 87 5.77 0.87 -6.29
C PHE A 87 4.76 -0.11 -6.88
N SER A 88 3.56 0.36 -7.24
CA SER A 88 2.51 -0.48 -7.79
C SER A 88 2.88 -1.11 -9.13
N VAL A 89 3.35 -0.32 -10.10
CA VAL A 89 3.74 -0.86 -11.42
C VAL A 89 4.94 -1.79 -11.30
N ALA A 90 5.87 -1.50 -10.37
CA ALA A 90 7.09 -2.30 -10.21
C ALA A 90 6.81 -3.76 -9.86
N TRP A 91 5.82 -4.07 -9.01
CA TRP A 91 5.49 -5.47 -8.70
C TRP A 91 4.51 -6.11 -9.69
N MET A 92 3.75 -5.30 -10.42
CA MET A 92 2.79 -5.82 -11.42
C MET A 92 3.43 -6.12 -12.77
N GLU A 93 4.50 -5.41 -13.12
CA GLU A 93 5.19 -5.53 -14.41
C GLU A 93 6.46 -6.41 -14.35
N ASP A 94 6.94 -6.77 -13.16
CA ASP A 94 8.00 -7.78 -12.94
C ASP A 94 7.52 -9.20 -13.27
#